data_AF-A0A7J8PF43-F1
#
_entry.id   AF-A0A7J8PF43-F1
#
_cell.length_a   1.000
_cell.length_b   1.000
_cell.length_c   1.000
_cell.angle_alpha   90.00
_cell.angle_beta   90.00
_cell.angle_gamma   90.00
#
_symmetry.space_group_name_H-M   'P 1'
#
loop_
_entity.id
_entity.type
_entity.pdbx_description
1 polymer ?
#
loop_
_entity_poly.entity_id
_entity_poly.type
_entity_poly.pdbx_seq_one_letter_code
_entity_poly.pdbx_strand_id
1 'polypeptide(L)'
;MGEKKCDTIPLINPSPSSSTQGTASKLQTIGNIIVSIVGTGVLGLPFAFRVAGWLAGSIGVVITGLATFYCMLLLIQCREKLASEEELKETTTYGDLGCRCMGKPGRYLTEFLIFISHCGGSVAYLVFIGQNLASLFKLHGLTIASYIFLLVPIEIALSWIGSLSAFAPFSIFADVSNLWAMAFVVKEDLQQAIGGKFSFRDRKAFTDNLGGLPFAGGMA
;
A
#
# COMPACT_ATOMS: atom_id res chain seq x y z
N MET A 1 17.03 29.33 24.69
CA MET A 1 16.79 28.44 23.54
C MET A 1 15.31 28.14 23.53
N GLY A 2 14.58 28.68 22.54
CA GLY A 2 13.11 28.78 22.59
C GLY A 2 12.40 27.44 22.37
N GLU A 3 11.52 27.11 23.30
CA GLU A 3 10.51 26.05 23.17
C GLU A 3 9.66 26.30 21.92
N LYS A 4 9.82 25.48 20.89
CA LYS A 4 8.85 25.43 19.78
C LYS A 4 7.68 24.54 20.19
N LYS A 5 6.75 25.12 20.95
CA LYS A 5 5.44 24.53 21.26
C LYS A 5 4.65 24.37 19.96
N CYS A 6 4.61 23.14 19.43
CA CYS A 6 3.73 22.75 18.31
C CYS A 6 2.34 22.55 18.93
N ASP A 7 1.42 23.44 18.58
CA ASP A 7 0.11 23.60 19.21
C ASP A 7 -0.63 22.26 19.38
N THR A 8 -1.02 22.00 20.62
CA THR A 8 -1.87 20.89 21.07
C THR A 8 -3.19 20.92 20.30
N ILE A 9 -3.59 19.80 19.72
CA ILE A 9 -4.91 19.62 19.13
C ILE A 9 -5.95 19.71 20.26
N PRO A 10 -6.83 20.73 20.32
CA PRO A 10 -7.62 21.01 21.52
C PRO A 10 -8.94 20.23 21.63
N LEU A 11 -9.04 19.02 21.07
CA LEU A 11 -10.34 18.29 21.02
C LEU A 11 -10.32 16.78 21.28
N ILE A 12 -9.20 16.19 21.69
CA ILE A 12 -9.20 14.82 22.24
C ILE A 12 -8.90 14.93 23.72
N ASN A 13 -9.96 14.95 24.52
CA ASN A 13 -9.85 14.71 25.95
C ASN A 13 -9.44 13.23 26.10
N PRO A 14 -8.24 12.89 26.60
CA PRO A 14 -7.93 11.51 26.90
C PRO A 14 -8.76 11.13 28.12
N SER A 15 -9.89 10.45 27.89
CA SER A 15 -10.53 9.68 28.94
C SER A 15 -9.46 8.79 29.59
N PRO A 16 -9.47 8.61 30.93
CA PRO A 16 -8.48 7.78 31.60
C PRO A 16 -8.47 6.42 30.92
N SER A 17 -7.33 6.08 30.34
CA SER A 17 -7.10 4.84 29.63
C SER A 17 -7.32 3.68 30.59
N SER A 18 -8.51 3.08 30.53
CA SER A 18 -8.64 1.67 30.84
C SER A 18 -7.60 0.97 29.97
N SER A 19 -6.68 0.29 30.63
CA SER A 19 -5.69 -0.59 30.04
C SER A 19 -6.40 -1.66 29.21
N THR A 20 -6.74 -1.31 27.98
CA THR A 20 -7.19 -2.27 26.98
C THR A 20 -5.94 -3.07 26.64
N GLN A 21 -5.71 -4.14 27.40
CA GLN A 21 -4.74 -5.16 27.04
C GLN A 21 -5.02 -5.56 25.60
N GLY A 22 -4.10 -5.24 24.69
CA GLY A 22 -4.23 -5.62 23.29
C GLY A 22 -4.29 -7.14 23.19
N THR A 23 -5.47 -7.67 22.87
CA THR A 23 -5.71 -9.11 22.68
C THR A 23 -5.02 -9.67 21.43
N ALA A 24 -4.32 -8.84 20.65
CA ALA A 24 -3.64 -9.26 19.44
C ALA A 24 -2.41 -10.10 19.77
N SER A 25 -2.52 -11.42 19.56
CA SER A 25 -1.37 -12.33 19.59
C SER A 25 -0.33 -11.89 18.56
N LYS A 26 0.97 -12.06 18.83
CA LYS A 26 2.07 -11.75 17.89
C LYS A 26 1.82 -12.36 16.51
N LEU A 27 1.23 -13.56 16.47
CA LEU A 27 0.90 -14.27 15.24
C LEU A 27 -0.22 -13.57 14.45
N GLN A 28 -1.23 -13.04 15.15
CA GLN A 28 -2.33 -12.28 14.54
C GLN A 28 -1.82 -10.96 13.98
N THR A 29 -0.93 -10.27 14.70
CA THR A 29 -0.30 -9.03 14.22
C THR A 29 0.52 -9.29 12.95
N ILE A 30 1.35 -10.35 12.95
CA ILE A 30 2.12 -10.74 11.76
C ILE A 30 1.19 -11.10 10.60
N GLY A 31 0.13 -11.87 10.86
CA GLY A 31 -0.86 -12.22 9.84
C GLY A 31 -1.52 -10.99 9.22
N ASN A 32 -1.94 -10.03 10.05
CA ASN A 32 -2.54 -8.78 9.58
C ASN A 32 -1.55 -7.93 8.77
N ILE A 33 -0.27 -7.88 9.18
CA ILE A 33 0.77 -7.18 8.42
C ILE A 33 0.98 -7.85 7.06
N ILE A 34 1.05 -9.18 7.01
CA ILE A 34 1.21 -9.92 5.76
C ILE A 34 0.02 -9.65 4.84
N VAL A 35 -1.21 -9.77 5.33
CA VAL A 35 -2.41 -9.49 4.54
C VAL A 35 -2.42 -8.04 4.02
N SER A 36 -2.02 -7.09 4.86
CA SER A 36 -1.92 -5.68 4.46
C SER A 36 -0.86 -5.43 3.38
N ILE A 37 0.21 -6.22 3.33
CA ILE A 37 1.28 -6.11 2.32
C ILE A 37 0.91 -6.87 1.04
N VAL A 38 0.31 -8.05 1.17
CA VAL A 38 -0.04 -8.99 0.08
C VAL A 38 -1.36 -8.59 -0.61
N GLY A 39 -1.77 -7.32 -0.49
CA GLY A 39 -2.96 -6.78 -1.14
C GLY A 39 -2.89 -6.82 -2.67
N THR A 40 -3.77 -6.05 -3.31
CA THR A 40 -3.92 -6.03 -4.77
C THR A 40 -2.68 -5.60 -5.55
N GLY A 41 -1.68 -4.95 -4.91
CA GLY A 41 -0.40 -4.60 -5.55
C GLY A 41 0.32 -5.82 -6.13
N VAL A 42 0.12 -6.99 -5.53
CA VAL A 42 0.68 -8.25 -6.03
C VAL A 42 0.09 -8.66 -7.38
N LEU A 43 -1.13 -8.23 -7.71
CA LEU A 43 -1.76 -8.48 -9.02
C LEU A 43 -1.15 -7.61 -10.13
N GLY A 44 -0.58 -6.44 -9.77
CA GLY A 44 0.14 -5.56 -10.69
C GLY A 44 1.58 -5.99 -10.97
N LEU A 45 2.20 -6.73 -10.03
CA LEU A 45 3.59 -7.19 -10.15
C LEU A 45 3.88 -8.02 -11.42
N PRO A 46 3.06 -9.01 -11.83
CA PRO A 46 3.31 -9.76 -13.06
C PRO A 46 3.36 -8.87 -14.30
N PHE A 47 2.51 -7.83 -14.35
CA PHE A 47 2.52 -6.85 -15.42
C PHE A 47 3.80 -6.01 -15.38
N ALA A 48 4.21 -5.54 -14.20
CA ALA A 48 5.45 -4.78 -14.03
C ALA A 48 6.69 -5.61 -14.45
N PHE A 49 6.76 -6.89 -14.06
CA PHE A 49 7.84 -7.81 -14.46
C PHE A 49 7.83 -8.09 -15.96
N ARG A 50 6.64 -8.15 -16.58
CA ARG A 50 6.53 -8.31 -18.04
C ARG A 50 7.06 -7.10 -18.79
N VAL A 51 6.83 -5.88 -18.27
CA VAL A 51 7.30 -4.64 -18.89
C VAL A 51 8.79 -4.40 -18.62
N ALA A 52 9.24 -4.54 -17.36
CA ALA A 52 10.62 -4.28 -16.95
C ALA A 52 11.60 -5.38 -17.36
N GLY A 53 11.14 -6.62 -17.47
CA GLY A 53 11.96 -7.82 -17.58
C GLY A 53 12.14 -8.52 -16.23
N TRP A 54 12.40 -9.82 -16.27
CA TRP A 54 12.45 -10.63 -15.05
C TRP A 54 13.62 -10.24 -14.13
N LEU A 55 14.80 -9.95 -14.70
CA LEU A 55 15.99 -9.59 -13.92
C LEU A 55 15.86 -8.19 -13.32
N ALA A 56 15.49 -7.19 -14.14
CA ALA A 56 15.28 -5.83 -13.69
C ALA A 56 14.11 -5.74 -12.66
N GLY A 57 13.03 -6.48 -12.88
CA GLY A 57 11.92 -6.60 -11.93
C GLY A 57 12.35 -7.21 -10.60
N SER A 58 13.08 -8.33 -10.60
CA SER A 58 13.60 -8.95 -9.38
C SER A 58 14.54 -8.04 -8.60
N ILE A 59 15.48 -7.38 -9.29
CA ILE A 59 16.40 -6.42 -8.65
C ILE A 59 15.61 -5.23 -8.08
N GLY A 60 14.64 -4.70 -8.83
CA GLY A 60 13.77 -3.60 -8.39
C GLY A 60 13.01 -3.94 -7.11
N VAL A 61 12.38 -5.12 -7.04
CA VAL A 61 11.67 -5.57 -5.84
C VAL A 61 12.61 -5.70 -4.63
N VAL A 62 13.82 -6.25 -4.82
CA VAL A 62 14.81 -6.36 -3.73
C VAL A 62 15.25 -4.98 -3.25
N ILE A 63 15.55 -4.04 -4.16
CA ILE A 63 15.96 -2.69 -3.81
C ILE A 63 14.83 -1.95 -3.07
N THR A 64 13.62 -1.96 -3.61
CA THR A 64 12.46 -1.30 -2.98
C THR A 64 12.11 -1.93 -1.63
N GLY A 65 12.25 -3.25 -1.50
CA GLY A 65 12.08 -3.97 -0.23
C GLY A 65 13.11 -3.55 0.83
N LEU A 66 14.40 -3.51 0.46
CA LEU A 66 15.46 -3.07 1.36
C LEU A 66 15.32 -1.59 1.73
N ALA A 67 14.97 -0.73 0.76
CA ALA A 67 14.74 0.69 0.98
C ALA A 67 13.56 0.91 1.94
N THR A 68 12.43 0.23 1.72
CA THR A 68 11.25 0.30 2.61
C THR A 68 11.59 -0.20 4.01
N PHE A 69 12.31 -1.31 4.13
CA PHE A 69 12.74 -1.84 5.42
C PHE A 69 13.65 -0.86 6.17
N TYR A 70 14.63 -0.28 5.47
CA TYR A 70 15.52 0.73 6.05
C TYR A 70 14.76 1.99 6.51
N CYS A 71 13.84 2.50 5.68
CA CYS A 71 12.96 3.61 6.05
C CYS A 71 12.11 3.29 7.29
N MET A 72 11.56 2.08 7.39
CA MET A 72 10.80 1.64 8.56
C MET A 72 11.67 1.63 9.83
N LEU A 73 12.90 1.13 9.76
CA LEU A 73 13.84 1.15 10.89
C LEU A 73 14.17 2.58 11.33
N LEU A 74 14.42 3.49 10.37
CA LEU A 74 14.67 4.90 10.69
C LEU A 74 13.48 5.56 11.38
N LEU A 75 12.25 5.27 10.93
CA LEU A 75 11.04 5.77 11.57
C LEU A 75 10.90 5.25 13.01
N ILE A 76 11.18 3.96 13.24
CA ILE A 76 11.16 3.37 14.59
C ILE A 76 12.20 4.04 15.49
N GLN A 77 13.45 4.16 15.02
CA GLN A 77 14.52 4.81 15.79
C GLN A 77 14.19 6.27 16.11
N CYS A 78 13.60 6.98 15.16
CA CYS A 78 13.13 8.35 15.36
C CYS A 78 12.06 8.38 16.46
N ARG A 79 11.05 7.52 16.36
CA ARG A 79 10.00 7.38 17.38
C ARG A 79 10.54 7.07 18.77
N GLU A 80 11.48 6.12 18.88
CA GLU A 80 12.09 5.73 20.16
C GLU A 80 12.91 6.88 20.78
N LYS A 81 13.72 7.58 19.99
CA LYS A 81 14.48 8.75 20.48
C LYS A 81 13.54 9.84 21.00
N LEU A 82 12.49 10.17 20.25
CA LEU A 82 11.52 11.17 20.70
C LEU A 82 10.74 10.72 21.95
N ALA A 83 10.46 9.43 22.08
CA ALA A 83 9.82 8.88 23.28
C ALA A 83 10.71 8.91 24.53
N SER A 84 12.04 8.99 24.36
CA SER A 84 12.99 9.08 25.46
C SER A 84 13.28 10.52 25.93
N GLU A 85 13.07 11.54 25.08
CA GLU A 85 13.42 12.93 25.38
C GLU A 85 12.30 13.74 26.07
N GLU A 86 11.04 13.39 25.86
CA GLU A 86 9.88 13.93 26.57
C GLU A 86 9.01 12.76 27.07
N GLU A 87 8.38 12.88 28.25
CA GLU A 87 7.26 12.00 28.63
C GLU A 87 6.12 12.20 27.61
N LEU A 88 6.22 11.51 26.48
CA LEU A 88 5.28 11.65 25.39
C LEU A 88 3.94 11.10 25.84
N LYS A 89 3.03 12.02 26.17
CA LYS A 89 1.62 11.87 25.81
C LYS A 89 1.57 11.53 24.32
N GLU A 90 1.37 10.25 24.04
CA GLU A 90 0.97 9.65 22.77
C GLU A 90 1.20 10.55 21.54
N THR A 91 2.39 10.53 20.95
CA THR A 91 2.53 11.00 19.56
C THR A 91 1.72 10.06 18.68
N THR A 92 0.49 10.42 18.32
CA THR A 92 -0.43 9.51 17.63
C THR A 92 -0.27 9.50 16.12
N THR A 93 0.35 10.52 15.51
CA THR A 93 0.38 10.68 14.03
C THR A 93 1.78 10.86 13.44
N TYR A 94 1.94 10.53 12.15
CA TYR A 94 3.17 10.76 11.38
C TYR A 94 3.47 12.27 11.19
N GLY A 95 2.43 13.11 11.08
CA GLY A 95 2.58 14.56 10.98
C GLY A 95 3.20 15.18 12.24
N ASP A 96 2.82 14.67 13.42
CA ASP A 96 3.41 15.12 14.68
C ASP A 96 4.87 14.70 14.81
N LEU A 97 5.24 13.51 14.30
CA LEU A 97 6.64 13.10 14.20
C LEU A 97 7.44 14.08 13.32
N GLY A 98 6.90 14.46 12.16
CA GLY A 98 7.48 15.51 11.32
C GLY A 98 7.59 16.87 12.02
N CYS A 99 6.57 17.26 12.81
CA CYS A 99 6.61 18.51 13.58
C CYS A 99 7.77 18.52 14.57
N ARG A 100 8.04 17.38 15.20
CA ARG A 100 9.06 17.29 16.24
C ARG A 100 10.47 17.25 15.65
N CYS A 101 10.66 16.60 14.50
CA CYS A 101 11.97 16.54 13.84
C CYS A 101 12.39 17.86 13.19
N MET A 102 11.48 18.57 12.52
CA MET A 102 11.81 19.76 11.72
C MET A 102 10.99 21.01 12.08
N GLY A 103 10.15 20.95 13.12
CA GLY A 103 9.21 22.01 13.47
C GLY A 103 7.94 22.01 12.62
N LYS A 104 7.13 23.07 12.74
CA LYS A 104 5.90 23.30 11.95
C LYS A 104 6.03 23.01 10.44
N PRO A 105 7.09 23.41 9.69
CA PRO A 105 7.19 23.07 8.27
C PRO A 105 7.31 21.56 8.01
N GLY A 106 7.94 20.81 8.92
CA GLY A 106 8.05 19.35 8.81
C GLY A 106 6.69 18.66 8.90
N ARG A 107 5.80 19.15 9.76
CA ARG A 107 4.43 18.62 9.87
C ARG A 107 3.66 18.72 8.56
N TYR A 108 3.60 19.93 8.00
CA TYR A 108 2.89 20.18 6.74
C TYR A 108 3.49 19.35 5.60
N LEU A 109 4.81 19.23 5.54
CA LEU A 109 5.47 18.41 4.52
C LEU A 109 5.09 16.93 4.67
N THR A 110 5.13 16.37 5.88
CA THR A 110 4.77 14.96 6.11
C THR A 110 3.30 14.69 5.80
N GLU A 111 2.38 15.54 6.28
CA GLU A 111 0.95 15.41 5.99
C GLU A 111 0.67 15.53 4.48
N PHE A 112 1.34 16.46 3.79
CA PHE A 112 1.22 16.63 2.34
C PHE A 112 1.74 15.44 1.54
N LEU A 113 2.89 14.87 1.92
CA LEU A 113 3.45 13.68 1.26
C LEU A 113 2.54 12.45 1.46
N ILE A 114 1.99 12.27 2.66
CA ILE A 114 1.02 11.20 2.94
C ILE A 114 -0.23 11.38 2.09
N PHE A 115 -0.75 12.61 2.01
CA PHE A 115 -1.93 12.93 1.20
C PHE A 115 -1.70 12.61 -0.28
N ILE A 116 -0.59 13.06 -0.86
CA ILE A 116 -0.22 12.74 -2.25
C ILE A 116 -0.13 11.22 -2.47
N SER A 117 0.53 10.50 -1.54
CA SER A 117 0.69 9.05 -1.64
C SER A 117 -0.65 8.33 -1.65
N HIS A 118 -1.59 8.78 -0.82
CA HIS A 118 -2.93 8.20 -0.76
C HIS A 118 -3.74 8.52 -2.01
N CYS A 119 -3.71 9.77 -2.50
CA CYS A 119 -4.36 10.13 -3.76
C CYS A 119 -3.82 9.33 -4.95
N GLY A 120 -2.49 9.18 -5.03
CA GLY A 120 -1.84 8.36 -6.07
C GLY A 120 -2.29 6.90 -6.00
N GLY A 121 -2.33 6.33 -4.79
CA GLY A 121 -2.88 5.00 -4.54
C GLY A 121 -4.31 4.86 -5.04
N SER A 122 -5.22 5.74 -4.60
CA SER A 122 -6.63 5.69 -5.01
C SER A 122 -6.82 5.77 -6.53
N VAL A 123 -6.08 6.62 -7.22
CA VAL A 123 -6.12 6.72 -8.69
C VAL A 123 -5.63 5.43 -9.34
N ALA A 124 -4.54 4.84 -8.85
CA ALA A 124 -4.03 3.56 -9.36
C ALA A 124 -5.05 2.42 -9.17
N TYR A 125 -5.71 2.36 -8.01
CA TYR A 125 -6.79 1.41 -7.72
C TYR A 125 -7.98 1.58 -8.69
N LEU A 126 -8.43 2.81 -8.90
CA LEU A 126 -9.50 3.13 -9.84
C LEU A 126 -9.20 2.64 -11.27
N VAL A 127 -7.99 2.92 -11.75
CA VAL A 127 -7.56 2.47 -13.09
C VAL A 127 -7.50 0.94 -13.15
N PHE A 128 -6.95 0.30 -12.12
CA PHE A 128 -6.87 -1.16 -12.05
C PHE A 128 -8.26 -1.80 -12.07
N ILE A 129 -9.19 -1.32 -11.24
CA ILE A 129 -10.56 -1.84 -11.21
C ILE A 129 -11.26 -1.59 -12.55
N GLY A 130 -11.10 -0.40 -13.14
CA GLY A 130 -11.65 -0.07 -14.45
C GLY A 130 -11.17 -1.00 -15.57
N GLN A 131 -9.89 -1.37 -15.57
CA GLN A 131 -9.33 -2.33 -16.52
C GLN A 131 -9.89 -3.75 -16.32
N ASN A 132 -10.05 -4.17 -15.06
CA ASN A 132 -10.62 -5.47 -14.73
C ASN A 132 -12.09 -5.55 -15.15
N LEU A 133 -12.90 -4.53 -14.84
CA LEU A 133 -14.31 -4.48 -15.26
C LEU A 133 -14.46 -4.49 -16.79
N ALA A 134 -13.66 -3.69 -17.50
CA ALA A 134 -13.69 -3.66 -18.96
C ALA A 134 -13.38 -5.06 -19.56
N SER A 135 -12.46 -5.79 -18.94
CA SER A 135 -12.08 -7.15 -19.37
C SER A 135 -13.16 -8.20 -19.09
N LEU A 136 -13.88 -8.06 -17.97
CA LEU A 136 -14.96 -8.97 -17.57
C LEU A 136 -16.24 -8.76 -18.39
N PHE A 137 -16.65 -7.50 -18.57
CA PHE A 137 -17.95 -7.20 -19.17
C PHE A 137 -17.93 -7.22 -20.70
N LYS A 138 -16.76 -7.15 -21.37
CA LYS A 138 -16.58 -7.16 -22.83
C LYS A 138 -17.72 -6.47 -23.60
N LEU A 139 -18.26 -5.38 -23.06
CA LEU A 139 -19.43 -4.72 -23.63
C LEU A 139 -18.94 -4.03 -24.90
N HIS A 140 -19.37 -4.53 -26.05
CA HIS A 140 -19.00 -4.03 -27.38
C HIS A 140 -19.24 -2.51 -27.44
N GLY A 141 -18.17 -1.70 -27.36
CA GLY A 141 -18.20 -0.26 -27.63
C GLY A 141 -17.89 0.70 -26.47
N LEU A 142 -17.72 0.23 -25.22
CA LEU A 142 -17.39 1.11 -24.09
C LEU A 142 -15.89 1.20 -23.83
N THR A 143 -15.35 2.43 -23.84
CA THR A 143 -13.95 2.74 -23.51
C THR A 143 -13.69 2.55 -22.01
N ILE A 144 -12.46 2.18 -21.63
CA ILE A 144 -11.99 2.06 -20.22
C ILE A 144 -12.39 3.28 -19.38
N ALA A 145 -12.29 4.48 -19.96
CA ALA A 145 -12.67 5.74 -19.31
C ALA A 145 -14.14 5.77 -18.85
N SER A 146 -15.05 5.13 -19.60
CA SER A 146 -16.48 5.05 -19.23
C SER A 146 -16.71 4.19 -17.99
N TYR A 147 -15.93 3.12 -17.81
CA TYR A 147 -16.01 2.26 -16.62
C TYR A 147 -15.49 3.00 -15.39
N ILE A 148 -14.39 3.76 -15.54
CA ILE A 148 -13.85 4.60 -14.46
C ILE A 148 -14.86 5.66 -14.06
N PHE A 149 -15.48 6.36 -15.02
CA PHE A 149 -16.47 7.41 -14.73
C PHE A 149 -17.74 6.87 -14.07
N LEU A 150 -18.10 5.61 -14.36
CA LEU A 150 -19.21 4.90 -13.72
C LEU A 150 -18.89 4.46 -12.28
N LEU A 151 -17.60 4.25 -11.96
CA LEU A 151 -17.14 3.94 -10.61
C LEU A 151 -17.14 5.15 -9.66
N VAL A 152 -16.79 6.34 -10.16
CA VAL A 152 -16.73 7.58 -9.37
C VAL A 152 -17.99 7.85 -8.52
N PRO A 153 -19.23 7.79 -9.04
CA PRO A 153 -20.42 8.01 -8.20
C PRO A 153 -20.61 6.93 -7.14
N ILE A 154 -20.18 5.70 -7.40
CA ILE A 154 -20.21 4.60 -6.42
C ILE A 154 -19.20 4.90 -5.30
N GLU A 155 -18.00 5.37 -5.63
CA GLU A 155 -16.99 5.77 -4.64
C GLU A 155 -17.46 6.96 -3.79
N ILE A 156 -18.11 7.96 -4.39
CA ILE A 156 -18.70 9.09 -3.65
C ILE A 156 -19.78 8.59 -2.68
N ALA A 157 -20.63 7.66 -3.12
CA ALA A 157 -21.66 7.06 -2.26
C ALA A 157 -21.02 6.25 -1.12
N LEU A 158 -19.96 5.49 -1.40
CA LEU A 158 -19.21 4.75 -0.39
C LEU A 158 -18.48 5.68 0.59
N SER A 159 -17.98 6.84 0.13
CA SER A 159 -17.37 7.86 0.99
C SER A 159 -18.37 8.49 1.96
N TRP A 160 -19.67 8.43 1.70
CA TRP A 160 -20.71 8.89 2.62
C TRP A 160 -20.91 7.93 3.79
N ILE A 161 -20.51 6.66 3.65
CA ILE A 161 -20.55 5.68 4.74
C ILE A 161 -19.41 5.99 5.71
N GLY A 162 -19.73 6.76 6.75
CA GLY A 162 -18.78 7.18 7.80
C GLY A 162 -18.35 6.08 8.78
N SER A 163 -18.65 4.81 8.49
CA SER A 163 -18.26 3.67 9.34
C SER A 163 -17.24 2.78 8.63
N LEU A 164 -15.96 3.04 8.88
CA LEU A 164 -14.85 2.20 8.42
C LEU A 164 -14.98 0.75 8.91
N SER A 165 -15.61 0.55 10.07
CA SER A 165 -15.82 -0.78 10.66
C SER A 165 -16.80 -1.63 9.85
N ALA A 166 -17.71 -1.02 9.07
CA ALA A 166 -18.61 -1.77 8.19
C ALA A 166 -17.88 -2.44 7.02
N PHE A 167 -16.72 -1.91 6.62
CA PHE A 167 -15.90 -2.46 5.52
C PHE A 167 -14.93 -3.55 5.98
N ALA A 168 -14.62 -3.63 7.27
CA ALA A 168 -13.70 -4.63 7.81
C ALA A 168 -14.03 -6.09 7.41
N PRO A 169 -15.27 -6.61 7.54
CA PRO A 169 -15.58 -7.98 7.13
C PRO A 169 -15.49 -8.18 5.61
N PHE A 170 -15.85 -7.16 4.83
CA PHE A 170 -15.72 -7.20 3.37
C PHE A 170 -14.25 -7.24 2.94
N SER A 171 -13.38 -6.45 3.57
CA SER A 171 -11.94 -6.46 3.33
C SER A 171 -11.35 -7.84 3.61
N ILE A 172 -11.67 -8.44 4.77
CA ILE A 172 -11.16 -9.77 5.13
C ILE A 172 -11.57 -10.81 4.08
N PHE A 173 -12.82 -10.77 3.62
CA PHE A 173 -13.29 -11.66 2.55
C PHE A 173 -12.52 -11.44 1.24
N ALA A 174 -12.33 -10.19 0.84
CA ALA A 174 -11.57 -9.83 -0.37
C ALA A 174 -10.11 -10.32 -0.28
N ASP A 175 -9.48 -10.17 0.87
CA ASP A 175 -8.10 -10.61 1.12
C ASP A 175 -7.96 -12.13 1.04
N VAL A 176 -8.90 -12.88 1.63
CA VAL A 176 -8.94 -14.36 1.51
C VAL A 176 -9.13 -14.78 0.06
N SER A 177 -10.01 -14.12 -0.69
CA SER A 177 -10.22 -14.37 -2.11
C SER A 177 -8.95 -14.11 -2.93
N ASN A 178 -8.25 -13.00 -2.67
CA ASN A 178 -6.98 -12.67 -3.33
C ASN A 178 -5.90 -13.74 -3.06
N LEU A 179 -5.76 -14.18 -1.81
CA LEU A 179 -4.82 -15.25 -1.45
C LEU A 179 -5.16 -16.57 -2.14
N TRP A 180 -6.44 -16.89 -2.26
CA TRP A 180 -6.88 -18.09 -2.95
C TRP A 180 -6.56 -18.03 -4.44
N ALA A 181 -6.85 -16.91 -5.10
CA ALA A 181 -6.53 -16.69 -6.50
C ALA A 181 -5.00 -16.80 -6.73
N MET A 182 -4.20 -16.18 -5.87
CA MET A 182 -2.74 -16.26 -5.94
C MET A 182 -2.23 -17.70 -5.74
N ALA A 183 -2.77 -18.43 -4.77
CA ALA A 183 -2.40 -19.82 -4.52
C ALA A 183 -2.73 -20.73 -5.71
N PHE A 184 -3.83 -20.48 -6.41
CA PHE A 184 -4.18 -21.18 -7.63
C PHE A 184 -3.17 -20.91 -8.75
N VAL A 185 -2.86 -19.62 -9.02
CA VAL A 185 -1.87 -19.23 -10.04
C VAL A 185 -0.50 -19.84 -9.76
N VAL A 186 -0.03 -19.77 -8.51
CA VAL A 186 1.27 -20.35 -8.13
C VAL A 186 1.29 -21.88 -8.29
N LYS A 187 0.17 -22.56 -8.02
CA LYS A 187 0.06 -24.01 -8.25
C LYS A 187 0.16 -24.35 -9.73
N GLU A 188 -0.56 -23.63 -10.58
CA GLU A 188 -0.49 -23.81 -12.04
C GLU A 188 0.92 -23.56 -12.57
N ASP A 189 1.55 -22.46 -12.14
CA ASP A 189 2.94 -22.11 -12.49
C ASP A 189 3.93 -23.18 -12.03
N LEU A 190 3.76 -23.72 -10.82
CA LEU A 190 4.62 -24.78 -10.28
C LEU A 190 4.43 -26.10 -11.05
N GLN A 191 3.19 -26.47 -11.38
CA GLN A 191 2.91 -27.64 -12.21
C GLN A 191 3.53 -27.50 -13.60
N GLN A 192 3.44 -26.30 -14.20
CA GLN A 192 4.05 -26.00 -15.49
C GLN A 192 5.59 -26.03 -15.41
N ALA A 193 6.17 -25.61 -14.29
CA ALA A 193 7.61 -25.66 -14.05
C ALA A 193 8.14 -27.09 -13.87
N ILE A 194 7.44 -27.92 -13.10
CA ILE A 194 7.80 -29.34 -12.88
C ILE A 194 7.60 -30.15 -14.17
N GLY A 195 6.63 -29.78 -15.02
CA GLY A 195 6.37 -30.41 -16.32
C GLY A 195 7.41 -30.17 -17.42
N GLY A 196 8.56 -29.54 -17.11
CA GLY A 196 9.72 -29.45 -18.00
C GLY A 196 9.68 -28.39 -19.11
N LYS A 197 8.69 -27.48 -19.11
CA LYS A 197 8.56 -26.39 -20.10
C LYS A 197 9.28 -25.08 -19.72
N PHE A 198 10.30 -25.12 -18.86
CA PHE A 198 10.98 -23.92 -18.41
C PHE A 198 12.14 -23.52 -19.33
N SER A 199 11.85 -22.83 -20.44
CA SER A 199 12.89 -22.14 -21.24
C SER A 199 13.20 -20.78 -20.61
N PHE A 200 14.25 -20.71 -19.78
CA PHE A 200 14.77 -19.43 -19.25
C PHE A 200 15.44 -18.57 -20.35
N ARG A 201 15.80 -19.15 -21.50
CA ARG A 201 16.62 -18.50 -22.53
C ARG A 201 15.86 -17.52 -23.44
N ASP A 202 14.53 -17.60 -23.51
CA ASP A 202 13.71 -16.70 -24.33
C ASP A 202 13.22 -15.45 -23.58
N ARG A 203 13.54 -15.33 -22.28
CA ARG A 203 13.08 -14.22 -21.45
C ARG A 203 14.07 -13.06 -21.52
N LYS A 204 13.67 -11.95 -22.15
CA LYS A 204 14.42 -10.68 -22.15
C LYS A 204 14.83 -10.31 -20.71
N ALA A 205 16.14 -10.28 -20.46
CA ALA A 205 16.70 -9.90 -19.17
C ALA A 205 16.55 -8.40 -18.90
N PHE A 206 16.62 -7.59 -19.96
CA PHE A 206 16.32 -6.16 -19.98
C PHE A 206 15.36 -5.87 -21.13
N THR A 207 14.35 -5.04 -20.88
CA THR A 207 13.51 -4.48 -21.94
C THR A 207 14.25 -3.32 -22.61
N ASP A 208 14.21 -3.22 -23.93
CA ASP A 208 14.73 -2.05 -24.68
C ASP A 208 13.75 -0.85 -24.63
N ASN A 209 12.59 -1.03 -24.00
CA ASN A 209 11.49 -0.08 -23.98
C ASN A 209 11.51 0.79 -22.70
N LEU A 210 12.47 1.72 -22.66
CA LEU A 210 12.73 2.59 -21.50
C LEU A 210 11.51 3.45 -21.10
N GLY A 211 10.62 3.76 -22.06
CA GLY A 211 9.44 4.60 -21.83
C GLY A 211 8.35 3.96 -20.96
N GLY A 212 8.33 2.63 -20.81
CA GLY A 212 7.36 1.91 -19.97
C GLY A 212 7.78 1.78 -18.50
N LEU A 213 9.05 2.03 -18.17
CA LEU A 213 9.60 1.92 -16.83
C LEU A 213 8.95 2.84 -15.79
N PRO A 214 8.71 4.15 -16.06
CA PRO A 214 8.03 5.00 -15.08
C PRO A 214 6.58 4.54 -14.82
N PHE A 215 5.90 4.00 -15.82
CA PHE A 215 4.56 3.43 -15.65
C PHE A 215 4.60 2.10 -14.87
N ALA A 216 5.57 1.23 -15.16
CA ALA A 216 5.76 -0.03 -14.44
C ALA A 216 6.16 0.20 -12.97
N GLY A 217 7.01 1.19 -12.69
CA GLY A 217 7.40 1.58 -11.34
C GLY A 217 6.29 2.29 -10.55
N GLY A 218 5.30 2.89 -11.22
CA GLY A 218 4.11 3.45 -10.57
C GLY A 218 3.00 2.42 -10.30
N MET A 219 3.06 1.26 -10.98
CA MET A 219 2.10 0.15 -10.85
C MET A 219 2.58 -0.97 -9.93
N ALA A 220 3.86 -1.00 -9.58
CA ALA A 220 4.50 -1.96 -8.68
C ALA A 220 4.69 -1.36 -7.29
#